data_AF-A0A9P8D5V9-F1
#
_entry.id   AF-A0A9P8D5V9-F1
#
_cell.length_a   1.000
_cell.length_b   1.000
_cell.length_c   1.000
_cell.angle_alpha   90.00
_cell.angle_beta   90.00
_cell.angle_gamma   90.00
#
_symmetry.space_group_name_H-M   'P 1'
#
loop_
_entity.id
_entity.type
_entity.pdbx_description
1 polymer ?
#
loop_
_entity_poly.entity_id
_entity_poly.type
_entity_poly.pdbx_seq_one_letter_code
_entity_poly.pdbx_strand_id
1 'polypeptide(L)'
;MSQNRLQGGPRRRYAGRSIEKLVNIISKNTFNNYPYDTLDAYRPHDNLRNRPKDTDGLLRRGCTVSDIQALEKRLGVTLPEDYKEFLSISNGLDSIWDGQNLVDYLAGAQDVNWQEVDFLEGNELPLLSSHEPLAGTGNMLEWPNFEKSRCICLSGDINDEDRAGHLFLIGQDRLQPAKDYFFKTYEERNDTQRRELDRLVQETYGSMENFKNLEWGLISWTAWDFTVYPFNGIQDFLEQMAEASLRQERPWLNMFEPRFRKLANA
;
A
#
# COMPACT_ATOMS: atom_id res chain seq x y z
N MET A 1 -10.32 28.10 -1.61
CA MET A 1 -9.59 26.81 -1.81
C MET A 1 -9.52 25.95 -0.53
N SER A 2 -9.38 26.52 0.67
CA SER A 2 -9.35 25.74 1.93
C SER A 2 -10.71 25.12 2.31
N GLN A 3 -11.83 25.82 2.12
CA GLN A 3 -13.17 25.30 2.44
C GLN A 3 -13.55 24.04 1.65
N ASN A 4 -13.20 23.96 0.36
CA ASN A 4 -13.44 22.75 -0.45
C ASN A 4 -12.59 21.55 0.00
N ARG A 5 -11.40 21.77 0.58
CA ARG A 5 -10.58 20.70 1.17
C ARG A 5 -11.14 20.20 2.50
N LEU A 6 -11.68 21.10 3.30
CA LEU A 6 -12.29 20.77 4.60
C LEU A 6 -13.61 20.01 4.46
N GLN A 7 -14.34 20.21 3.35
CA GLN A 7 -15.61 19.53 3.09
C GLN A 7 -15.52 18.35 2.12
N GLY A 8 -14.57 18.38 1.18
CA GLY A 8 -14.42 17.37 0.13
C GLY A 8 -13.27 16.37 0.32
N GLY A 9 -12.56 16.46 1.45
CA GLY A 9 -11.41 15.59 1.74
C GLY A 9 -10.11 16.00 1.04
N PRO A 10 -9.05 15.19 1.16
CA PRO A 10 -7.76 15.45 0.54
C PRO A 10 -7.88 15.54 -0.99
N ARG A 11 -7.00 16.36 -1.60
CA ARG A 11 -6.99 16.51 -3.06
C ARG A 11 -6.46 15.22 -3.69
N ARG A 12 -7.32 14.48 -4.37
CA ARG A 12 -6.98 13.30 -5.17
C ARG A 12 -6.58 13.69 -6.58
N ARG A 13 -5.26 13.81 -6.84
CA ARG A 13 -4.74 14.35 -8.11
C ARG A 13 -5.11 13.49 -9.32
N TYR A 14 -5.23 12.17 -9.12
CA TYR A 14 -5.45 11.20 -10.19
C TYR A 14 -6.79 10.49 -10.07
N ALA A 15 -7.74 11.06 -9.32
CA ALA A 15 -9.08 10.53 -9.20
C ALA A 15 -9.69 10.25 -10.58
N GLY A 16 -10.24 9.04 -10.75
CA GLY A 16 -10.87 8.60 -11.99
C GLY A 16 -9.92 8.27 -13.15
N ARG A 17 -8.60 8.21 -12.92
CA ARG A 17 -7.66 7.66 -13.91
C ARG A 17 -7.75 6.13 -13.93
N SER A 18 -7.59 5.55 -15.13
CA SER A 18 -7.51 4.10 -15.30
C SER A 18 -6.22 3.54 -14.69
N ILE A 19 -6.24 2.27 -14.31
CA ILE A 19 -5.05 1.56 -13.78
C ILE A 19 -3.90 1.65 -14.78
N GLU A 20 -4.16 1.45 -16.07
CA GLU A 20 -3.15 1.57 -17.13
C GLU A 20 -2.46 2.93 -17.11
N LYS A 21 -3.22 4.01 -16.94
CA LYS A 21 -2.64 5.35 -16.89
C LYS A 21 -1.85 5.55 -15.60
N LEU A 22 -2.30 5.02 -14.48
CA LEU A 22 -1.61 5.13 -13.20
C LEU A 22 -0.25 4.40 -13.22
N VAL A 23 -0.19 3.16 -13.73
CA VAL A 23 1.07 2.41 -13.80
C VAL A 23 2.09 3.09 -14.73
N ASN A 24 1.63 3.64 -15.85
CA ASN A 24 2.49 4.41 -16.76
C ASN A 24 3.01 5.69 -16.10
N ILE A 25 2.18 6.39 -15.31
CA ILE A 25 2.62 7.56 -14.55
C ILE A 25 3.66 7.17 -13.50
N ILE A 26 3.44 6.08 -12.76
CA ILE A 26 4.39 5.58 -11.75
C ILE A 26 5.73 5.24 -12.38
N SER A 27 5.74 4.48 -13.48
CA SER A 27 6.95 4.09 -14.20
C SER A 27 7.72 5.32 -14.69
N LYS A 28 7.03 6.24 -15.36
CA LYS A 28 7.61 7.49 -15.84
C LYS A 28 8.18 8.34 -14.71
N ASN A 29 7.43 8.51 -13.62
CA ASN A 29 7.85 9.32 -12.50
C ASN A 29 9.05 8.71 -11.77
N THR A 30 9.05 7.38 -11.58
CA THR A 30 10.17 6.65 -10.98
C THR A 30 11.44 6.84 -11.80
N PHE A 31 11.35 6.64 -13.12
CA PHE A 31 12.48 6.84 -14.03
C PHE A 31 13.05 8.27 -13.97
N ASN A 32 12.19 9.29 -13.88
CA ASN A 32 12.62 10.69 -13.95
C ASN A 32 13.03 11.29 -12.60
N ASN A 33 12.44 10.83 -11.49
CA ASN A 33 12.57 11.51 -10.19
C ASN A 33 13.40 10.74 -9.17
N TYR A 34 13.63 9.44 -9.35
CA TYR A 34 14.48 8.70 -8.43
C TYR A 34 15.95 9.10 -8.61
N PRO A 35 16.64 9.55 -7.54
CA PRO A 35 18.04 9.96 -7.61
C PRO A 35 18.97 8.74 -7.52
N TYR A 36 18.98 7.92 -8.57
CA TYR A 36 19.80 6.69 -8.66
C TYR A 36 21.22 6.93 -8.14
N ASP A 37 21.92 7.91 -8.69
CA ASP A 37 23.33 8.15 -8.35
C ASP A 37 23.56 8.54 -6.87
N THR A 38 22.60 9.23 -6.24
CA THR A 38 22.71 9.65 -4.83
C THR A 38 22.42 8.49 -3.87
N LEU A 39 21.37 7.72 -4.15
CA LEU A 39 20.91 6.68 -3.24
C LEU A 39 21.62 5.33 -3.45
N ASP A 40 21.97 4.98 -4.69
CA ASP A 40 22.78 3.79 -4.99
C ASP A 40 24.20 3.91 -4.41
N ALA A 41 24.69 5.12 -4.11
CA ALA A 41 25.98 5.32 -3.44
C ALA A 41 26.05 4.68 -2.04
N TYR A 42 24.89 4.43 -1.41
CA TYR A 42 24.83 3.73 -0.12
C TYR A 42 24.90 2.21 -0.27
N ARG A 43 24.65 1.66 -1.47
CA ARG A 43 24.63 0.21 -1.73
C ARG A 43 26.01 -0.37 -2.04
N PRO A 44 26.24 -1.66 -1.77
CA PRO A 44 27.39 -2.40 -2.30
C PRO A 44 27.43 -2.31 -3.83
N HIS A 45 28.64 -2.18 -4.41
CA HIS A 45 28.82 -2.04 -5.86
C HIS A 45 28.30 -3.25 -6.67
N ASP A 46 28.23 -4.43 -6.05
CA ASP A 46 27.69 -5.67 -6.61
C ASP A 46 26.18 -5.86 -6.34
N ASN A 47 25.53 -4.92 -5.64
CA ASN A 47 24.10 -4.95 -5.31
C ASN A 47 23.39 -3.60 -5.63
N LEU A 48 23.72 -3.00 -6.77
CA LEU A 48 23.01 -1.82 -7.26
C LEU A 48 21.60 -2.18 -7.74
N ARG A 49 20.64 -1.26 -7.59
CA ARG A 49 19.29 -1.49 -8.15
C ARG A 49 19.34 -1.48 -9.66
N ASN A 50 18.45 -2.28 -10.26
CA ASN A 50 18.23 -2.20 -11.69
C ASN A 50 17.68 -0.81 -12.04
N ARG A 51 18.41 -0.09 -12.89
CA ARG A 51 17.94 1.16 -13.48
C ARG A 51 17.05 0.83 -14.69
N PRO A 52 15.80 1.34 -14.73
CA PRO A 52 14.94 1.18 -15.90
C PRO A 52 15.59 1.81 -17.12
N LYS A 53 15.45 1.16 -18.28
CA LYS A 53 16.07 1.63 -19.54
C LYS A 53 15.36 2.83 -20.15
N ASP A 54 14.08 2.97 -19.88
CA ASP A 54 13.20 4.02 -20.37
C ASP A 54 12.04 4.25 -19.39
N THR A 55 11.11 5.13 -19.76
CA THR A 55 9.97 5.51 -18.91
C THR A 55 8.97 4.39 -18.68
N ASP A 56 9.02 3.30 -19.44
CA ASP A 56 8.13 2.15 -19.31
C ASP A 56 8.86 0.95 -18.67
N GLY A 57 10.13 1.13 -18.29
CA GLY A 57 11.01 0.06 -17.84
C GLY A 57 10.66 -0.58 -16.50
N LEU A 58 9.66 -0.09 -15.75
CA LEU A 58 9.11 -0.79 -14.58
C LEU A 58 8.02 -1.80 -14.97
N LEU A 59 7.39 -1.60 -16.13
CA LEU A 59 6.25 -2.39 -16.57
C LEU A 59 6.73 -3.74 -17.12
N ARG A 60 5.97 -4.77 -16.80
CA ARG A 60 6.18 -6.13 -17.30
C ARG A 60 5.04 -6.48 -18.23
N ARG A 61 5.24 -7.50 -19.07
CA ARG A 61 4.15 -8.02 -19.90
C ARG A 61 3.00 -8.46 -18.98
N GLY A 62 1.80 -7.92 -19.20
CA GLY A 62 0.60 -8.29 -18.46
C GLY A 62 0.29 -9.78 -18.52
N CYS A 63 -0.32 -10.27 -17.45
CA CYS A 63 -0.83 -11.62 -17.32
C CYS A 63 -1.95 -11.90 -18.32
N THR A 64 -1.95 -13.11 -18.87
CA THR A 64 -3.12 -13.62 -19.59
C THR A 64 -4.23 -14.01 -18.62
N VAL A 65 -5.45 -14.18 -19.13
CA VAL A 65 -6.58 -14.72 -18.35
C VAL A 65 -6.23 -16.06 -17.71
N SER A 66 -5.48 -16.91 -18.43
CA SER A 66 -5.04 -18.21 -17.90
C SER A 66 -4.04 -18.07 -16.74
N ASP A 67 -3.17 -17.07 -16.78
CA ASP A 67 -2.19 -16.82 -15.70
C ASP A 67 -2.92 -16.38 -14.42
N ILE A 68 -3.92 -15.51 -14.56
CA ILE A 68 -4.74 -15.03 -13.43
C ILE A 68 -5.56 -16.18 -12.85
N GLN A 69 -6.20 -17.00 -13.69
CA GLN A 69 -6.94 -18.18 -13.23
C GLN A 69 -6.04 -19.20 -12.53
N ALA A 70 -4.80 -19.38 -13.00
CA ALA A 70 -3.82 -20.23 -12.35
C ALA A 70 -3.42 -19.69 -10.98
N LEU A 71 -3.26 -18.36 -10.85
CA LEU A 71 -3.01 -17.70 -9.57
C LEU A 71 -4.18 -17.88 -8.60
N GLU A 72 -5.42 -17.59 -9.01
CA GLU A 72 -6.63 -17.78 -8.19
C GLU A 72 -6.76 -19.24 -7.73
N LYS A 73 -6.54 -20.20 -8.64
CA LYS A 73 -6.55 -21.63 -8.32
C LYS A 73 -5.46 -22.00 -7.31
N ARG A 74 -4.25 -21.44 -7.44
CA ARG A 74 -3.13 -21.69 -6.52
C ARG A 74 -3.40 -21.11 -5.13
N LEU A 75 -4.03 -19.95 -5.06
CA LEU A 75 -4.39 -19.30 -3.79
C LEU A 75 -5.68 -19.87 -3.18
N GLY A 76 -6.52 -20.53 -3.98
CA GLY A 76 -7.82 -21.05 -3.56
C GLY A 76 -8.88 -19.96 -3.32
N VAL A 77 -8.75 -18.81 -3.97
CA VAL A 77 -9.64 -17.64 -3.77
C VAL A 77 -9.93 -16.93 -5.09
N THR A 78 -11.00 -16.14 -5.13
CA THR A 78 -11.24 -15.13 -6.17
C THR A 78 -10.53 -13.84 -5.79
N LEU A 79 -9.68 -13.32 -6.67
CA LEU A 79 -8.94 -12.07 -6.43
C LEU A 79 -9.82 -10.84 -6.70
N PRO A 80 -9.53 -9.69 -6.06
CA PRO A 80 -10.18 -8.42 -6.37
C PRO A 80 -10.13 -8.10 -7.87
N GLU A 81 -11.22 -7.58 -8.43
CA GLU A 81 -11.32 -7.26 -9.87
C GLU A 81 -10.30 -6.23 -10.32
N ASP A 82 -10.06 -5.19 -9.50
CA ASP A 82 -9.07 -4.15 -9.80
C ASP A 82 -7.63 -4.69 -9.77
N TYR A 83 -7.33 -5.68 -8.91
CA TYR A 83 -6.06 -6.38 -8.93
C TYR A 83 -5.89 -7.24 -10.18
N LYS A 84 -6.95 -7.91 -10.64
CA LYS A 84 -6.93 -8.66 -11.90
C LYS A 84 -6.76 -7.75 -13.12
N GLU A 85 -7.42 -6.59 -13.13
CA GLU A 85 -7.21 -5.56 -14.14
C GLU A 85 -5.74 -5.12 -14.15
N PHE A 86 -5.18 -4.81 -12.97
CA PHE A 86 -3.76 -4.48 -12.84
C PHE A 86 -2.84 -5.58 -13.40
N LEU A 87 -3.04 -6.84 -13.02
CA LEU A 87 -2.23 -7.95 -13.50
C LEU A 87 -2.32 -8.12 -15.02
N SER A 88 -3.50 -7.87 -15.61
CA SER A 88 -3.69 -7.93 -17.06
C SER A 88 -2.91 -6.84 -17.82
N ILE A 89 -2.63 -5.71 -17.14
CA ILE A 89 -1.85 -4.60 -17.68
C ILE A 89 -0.34 -4.85 -17.47
N SER A 90 0.06 -5.25 -16.27
CA SER A 90 1.45 -5.52 -15.91
C SER A 90 1.55 -6.65 -14.88
N ASN A 91 2.41 -7.65 -15.15
CA ASN A 91 2.65 -8.76 -14.22
C ASN A 91 3.57 -8.34 -13.05
N GLY A 92 3.03 -7.53 -12.14
CA GLY A 92 3.80 -6.82 -11.11
C GLY A 92 4.47 -5.55 -11.67
N LEU A 93 5.26 -4.90 -10.83
CA LEU A 93 6.12 -3.77 -11.16
C LEU A 93 7.50 -4.00 -10.53
N ASP A 94 8.55 -3.52 -11.19
CA ASP A 94 9.85 -3.33 -10.52
C ASP A 94 9.75 -2.21 -9.46
N SER A 95 10.82 -1.99 -8.69
CA SER A 95 10.81 -1.07 -7.54
C SER A 95 10.22 0.30 -7.90
N ILE A 96 9.24 0.74 -7.12
CA ILE A 96 8.51 2.00 -7.30
C ILE A 96 9.17 3.09 -6.45
N TRP A 97 9.31 4.30 -6.99
CA TRP A 97 9.68 5.46 -6.18
C TRP A 97 8.47 5.97 -5.40
N ASP A 98 8.46 5.80 -4.09
CA ASP A 98 7.39 6.30 -3.20
C ASP A 98 7.61 7.76 -2.75
N GLY A 99 8.63 8.41 -3.30
CA GLY A 99 9.00 9.76 -2.93
C GLY A 99 9.95 9.88 -1.73
N GLN A 100 10.39 8.76 -1.16
CA GLN A 100 11.45 8.66 -0.16
C GLN A 100 12.41 7.50 -0.42
N ASN A 101 11.91 6.34 -0.83
CA ASN A 101 12.64 5.11 -1.11
C ASN A 101 12.14 4.42 -2.39
N LEU A 102 12.98 3.55 -2.96
CA LEU A 102 12.50 2.56 -3.92
C LEU A 102 11.95 1.34 -3.16
N VAL A 103 10.73 0.94 -3.50
CA VAL A 103 9.95 -0.07 -2.76
C VAL A 103 9.29 -1.09 -3.69
N ASP A 104 9.34 -2.35 -3.28
CA ASP A 104 8.95 -3.52 -4.10
C ASP A 104 7.56 -4.05 -3.73
N TYR A 105 6.53 -3.23 -3.91
CA TYR A 105 5.17 -3.56 -3.46
C TYR A 105 4.43 -4.60 -4.30
N LEU A 106 4.75 -4.74 -5.59
CA LEU A 106 3.94 -5.47 -6.56
C LEU A 106 4.79 -6.50 -7.31
N ALA A 107 4.91 -7.70 -6.74
CA ALA A 107 5.59 -8.81 -7.38
C ALA A 107 4.78 -9.38 -8.57
N GLY A 108 5.44 -10.22 -9.36
CA GLY A 108 4.73 -10.95 -10.41
C GLY A 108 3.81 -12.02 -9.80
N ALA A 109 2.76 -12.38 -10.53
CA ALA A 109 1.76 -13.38 -10.16
C ALA A 109 2.37 -14.71 -9.73
N GLN A 110 3.53 -15.10 -10.24
CA GLN A 110 4.25 -16.31 -9.83
C GLN A 110 4.77 -16.26 -8.39
N ASP A 111 5.11 -15.07 -7.89
CA ASP A 111 5.72 -14.86 -6.58
C ASP A 111 4.69 -14.52 -5.49
N VAL A 112 3.48 -14.12 -5.90
CA VAL A 112 2.35 -13.87 -4.98
C VAL A 112 1.98 -15.17 -4.28
N ASN A 113 1.88 -15.16 -2.95
CA ASN A 113 1.56 -16.36 -2.18
C ASN A 113 0.90 -15.99 -0.84
N TRP A 114 0.36 -16.98 -0.16
CA TRP A 114 -0.05 -16.84 1.22
C TRP A 114 1.17 -16.87 2.13
N GLN A 115 1.25 -15.95 3.09
CA GLN A 115 2.33 -15.89 4.08
C GLN A 115 1.77 -15.66 5.47
N GLU A 116 2.45 -16.22 6.46
CA GLU A 116 2.29 -15.85 7.86
C GLU A 116 3.05 -14.54 8.08
N VAL A 117 2.43 -13.61 8.79
CA VAL A 117 2.93 -12.25 8.95
C VAL A 117 3.10 -11.96 10.43
N ASP A 118 4.30 -12.25 10.94
CA ASP A 118 4.64 -12.18 12.36
C ASP A 118 4.47 -10.77 12.94
N PHE A 119 4.69 -9.72 12.16
CA PHE A 119 4.46 -8.34 12.62
C PHE A 119 2.97 -8.02 12.80
N LEU A 120 2.05 -8.83 12.27
CA LEU A 120 0.62 -8.74 12.54
C LEU A 120 0.19 -9.70 13.66
N GLU A 121 1.06 -10.58 14.16
CA GLU A 121 0.77 -11.40 15.33
C GLU A 121 0.86 -10.54 16.59
N GLY A 122 -0.21 -10.53 17.38
CA GLY A 122 -0.25 -9.68 18.56
C GLY A 122 -0.47 -8.19 18.27
N ASN A 123 -0.60 -7.79 17.01
CA ASN A 123 -0.80 -6.40 16.61
C ASN A 123 -2.22 -6.15 16.08
N GLU A 124 -2.67 -4.91 16.21
CA GLU A 124 -3.94 -4.43 15.68
C GLU A 124 -3.88 -4.40 14.13
N LEU A 125 -4.99 -4.75 13.48
CA LEU A 125 -5.18 -4.54 12.04
C LEU A 125 -6.00 -3.27 11.83
N PRO A 126 -5.37 -2.08 11.76
CA PRO A 126 -6.11 -0.85 11.54
C PRO A 126 -6.65 -0.83 10.11
N LEU A 127 -7.97 -0.79 9.97
CA LEU A 127 -8.63 -0.57 8.69
C LEU A 127 -8.78 0.93 8.35
N LEU A 128 -8.37 1.80 9.25
CA LEU A 128 -8.34 3.26 9.03
C LEU A 128 -6.91 3.76 9.22
N SER A 129 -6.63 4.98 8.77
CA SER A 129 -5.34 5.63 9.00
C SER A 129 -4.92 5.52 10.46
N SER A 130 -3.75 4.94 10.73
CA SER A 130 -3.24 4.63 12.08
C SER A 130 -3.07 5.85 13.00
N HIS A 131 -3.05 7.06 12.43
CA HIS A 131 -2.85 8.31 13.15
C HIS A 131 -4.18 8.97 13.57
N GLU A 132 -5.31 8.36 13.25
CA GLU A 132 -6.63 8.90 13.55
C GLU A 132 -7.58 7.78 14.05
N PRO A 133 -8.45 8.04 15.05
CA PRO A 133 -8.73 9.32 15.72
C PRO A 133 -7.58 9.88 16.57
N LEU A 134 -7.55 11.20 16.76
CA LEU A 134 -6.47 11.85 17.51
C LEU A 134 -6.46 11.41 18.98
N ALA A 135 -5.26 11.13 19.51
CA ALA A 135 -5.08 10.84 20.93
C ALA A 135 -5.68 11.97 21.80
N GLY A 136 -6.52 11.62 22.77
CA GLY A 136 -7.20 12.56 23.66
C GLY A 136 -8.63 12.97 23.24
N THR A 137 -9.11 12.56 22.06
CA THR A 137 -10.53 12.72 21.66
C THR A 137 -11.47 11.74 22.38
N GLY A 138 -10.92 10.74 23.07
CA GLY A 138 -11.66 9.61 23.61
C GLY A 138 -12.30 8.73 22.51
N ASN A 139 -11.90 8.90 21.25
CA ASN A 139 -12.47 8.21 20.10
C ASN A 139 -11.58 7.09 19.53
N MET A 140 -10.45 6.79 20.18
CA MET A 140 -9.54 5.72 19.79
C MET A 140 -10.28 4.39 19.57
N LEU A 141 -9.89 3.68 18.52
CA LEU A 141 -10.35 2.33 18.21
C LEU A 141 -9.29 1.34 18.71
N GLU A 142 -9.73 0.29 19.40
CA GLU A 142 -8.90 -0.82 19.87
C GLU A 142 -9.21 -2.02 18.96
N TRP A 143 -8.52 -2.10 17.83
CA TRP A 143 -8.86 -3.11 16.83
C TRP A 143 -8.66 -4.53 17.40
N PRO A 144 -9.46 -5.51 16.96
CA PRO A 144 -9.27 -6.89 17.39
C PRO A 144 -7.84 -7.39 17.10
N ASN A 145 -7.26 -8.07 18.07
CA ASN A 145 -5.97 -8.76 17.93
C ASN A 145 -6.17 -10.15 17.30
N PHE A 146 -5.18 -10.61 16.57
CA PHE A 146 -5.19 -11.90 15.90
C PHE A 146 -3.94 -12.71 16.30
N GLU A 147 -4.16 -13.93 16.83
CA GLU A 147 -3.06 -14.80 17.30
C GLU A 147 -2.13 -15.28 16.17
N LYS A 148 -2.66 -15.38 14.94
CA LYS A 148 -1.91 -15.72 13.74
C LYS A 148 -2.49 -14.95 12.58
N SER A 149 -1.67 -14.27 11.81
CA SER A 149 -2.11 -13.45 10.69
C SER A 149 -1.56 -14.02 9.40
N ARG A 150 -2.42 -14.70 8.63
CA ARG A 150 -2.09 -15.21 7.29
C ARG A 150 -2.73 -14.31 6.24
N CYS A 151 -1.93 -13.79 5.33
CA CYS A 151 -2.37 -12.84 4.30
C CYS A 151 -1.84 -13.27 2.94
N ILE A 152 -2.43 -12.76 1.85
CA ILE A 152 -1.83 -12.92 0.52
C ILE A 152 -0.84 -11.76 0.34
N CYS A 153 0.44 -12.08 0.22
CA CYS A 153 1.49 -11.10 0.02
C CYS A 153 1.64 -10.78 -1.48
N LEU A 154 1.32 -9.55 -1.87
CA LEU A 154 1.43 -9.07 -3.24
C LEU A 154 2.86 -8.67 -3.59
N SER A 155 3.66 -8.35 -2.59
CA SER A 155 5.07 -7.97 -2.71
C SER A 155 6.01 -9.18 -2.77
N GLY A 156 5.53 -10.43 -2.94
CA GLY A 156 6.37 -11.64 -2.95
C GLY A 156 6.88 -12.04 -1.57
N ASP A 157 7.96 -12.82 -1.48
CA ASP A 157 8.47 -13.35 -0.20
C ASP A 157 8.77 -12.23 0.81
N ILE A 158 8.16 -12.29 2.00
CA ILE A 158 8.36 -11.32 3.08
C ILE A 158 9.77 -11.40 3.67
N ASN A 159 10.41 -12.57 3.57
CA ASN A 159 11.76 -12.81 4.07
C ASN A 159 12.83 -12.41 3.06
N ASP A 160 12.43 -11.94 1.87
CA ASP A 160 13.35 -11.35 0.92
C ASP A 160 13.86 -10.03 1.48
N GLU A 161 15.04 -10.10 2.10
CA GLU A 161 15.69 -8.95 2.72
C GLU A 161 15.90 -7.80 1.74
N ASP A 162 15.85 -8.05 0.41
CA ASP A 162 15.95 -7.01 -0.61
C ASP A 162 14.69 -6.17 -0.80
N ARG A 163 13.53 -6.67 -0.38
CA ARG A 163 12.25 -5.99 -0.55
C ARG A 163 11.99 -5.03 0.60
N ALA A 164 11.80 -3.77 0.22
CA ALA A 164 11.72 -2.70 1.18
C ALA A 164 10.26 -2.38 1.60
N GLY A 165 9.27 -2.72 0.77
CA GLY A 165 7.87 -2.45 1.04
C GLY A 165 7.00 -3.68 0.80
N HIS A 166 6.03 -3.89 1.67
CA HIS A 166 5.12 -5.01 1.60
C HIS A 166 3.68 -4.56 1.40
N LEU A 167 2.94 -5.30 0.59
CA LEU A 167 1.54 -5.04 0.28
C LEU A 167 0.76 -6.35 0.46
N PHE A 168 -0.29 -6.32 1.27
CA PHE A 168 -1.03 -7.50 1.68
C PHE A 168 -2.51 -7.38 1.36
N LEU A 169 -3.09 -8.47 0.84
CA LEU A 169 -4.54 -8.69 0.79
C LEU A 169 -4.97 -9.47 2.02
N ILE A 170 -5.94 -8.91 2.73
CA ILE A 170 -6.55 -9.45 3.93
C ILE A 170 -7.91 -10.05 3.59
N GLY A 171 -8.07 -11.34 3.89
CA GLY A 171 -9.31 -12.08 3.66
C GLY A 171 -10.42 -11.77 4.66
N GLN A 172 -11.62 -12.28 4.36
CA GLN A 172 -12.82 -12.10 5.19
C GLN A 172 -12.69 -12.63 6.62
N ASP A 173 -11.85 -13.65 6.84
CA ASP A 173 -11.60 -14.23 8.16
C ASP A 173 -11.06 -13.22 9.17
N ARG A 174 -10.34 -12.19 8.70
CA ARG A 174 -9.81 -11.09 9.52
C ARG A 174 -10.54 -9.78 9.30
N LEU A 175 -10.97 -9.54 8.07
CA LEU A 175 -11.65 -8.30 7.73
C LEU A 175 -13.02 -8.19 8.42
N GLN A 176 -13.79 -9.28 8.50
CA GLN A 176 -15.14 -9.23 9.07
C GLN A 176 -15.14 -8.93 10.58
N PRO A 177 -14.33 -9.58 11.44
CA PRO A 177 -14.25 -9.21 12.86
C PRO A 177 -13.86 -7.75 13.10
N ALA A 178 -12.93 -7.21 12.30
CA ALA A 178 -12.52 -5.81 12.40
C ALA A 178 -13.65 -4.86 11.97
N LYS A 179 -14.39 -5.17 10.90
CA LYS A 179 -15.59 -4.42 10.49
C LYS A 179 -16.68 -4.46 11.56
N ASP A 180 -16.97 -5.64 12.12
CA ASP A 180 -17.99 -5.83 13.15
C ASP A 180 -17.66 -5.01 14.40
N TYR A 181 -16.38 -5.02 14.82
CA TYR A 181 -15.89 -4.17 15.90
C TYR A 181 -16.13 -2.70 15.58
N PHE A 182 -15.69 -2.22 14.40
CA PHE A 182 -15.88 -0.82 14.01
C PHE A 182 -17.35 -0.41 14.09
N PHE A 183 -18.27 -1.17 13.49
CA PHE A 183 -19.68 -0.80 13.43
C PHE A 183 -20.34 -0.85 14.81
N LYS A 184 -19.95 -1.80 15.67
CA LYS A 184 -20.41 -1.84 17.06
C LYS A 184 -19.95 -0.59 17.81
N THR A 185 -18.65 -0.28 17.75
CA THR A 185 -18.08 0.89 18.41
C THR A 185 -18.66 2.19 17.87
N TYR A 186 -18.88 2.28 16.56
CA TYR A 186 -19.53 3.41 15.89
C TYR A 186 -20.93 3.68 16.47
N GLU A 187 -21.72 2.64 16.72
CA GLU A 187 -23.04 2.80 17.33
C GLU A 187 -22.99 3.26 18.80
N GLU A 188 -21.92 2.94 19.52
CA GLU A 188 -21.71 3.40 20.90
C GLU A 188 -21.18 4.85 20.97
N ARG A 189 -20.68 5.40 19.86
CA ARG A 189 -20.12 6.76 19.79
C ARG A 189 -21.21 7.85 19.77
N ASN A 190 -20.87 9.01 20.33
CA ASN A 190 -21.68 10.22 20.21
C ASN A 190 -21.57 10.87 18.81
N ASP A 191 -22.42 11.85 18.51
CA ASP A 191 -22.47 12.52 17.19
C ASP A 191 -21.12 13.09 16.73
N THR A 192 -20.35 13.69 17.63
CA THR A 192 -19.05 14.29 17.29
C THR A 192 -18.04 13.20 16.94
N GLN A 193 -18.01 12.13 17.71
CA GLN A 193 -17.15 10.96 17.50
C GLN A 193 -17.52 10.21 16.21
N ARG A 194 -18.82 10.02 15.95
CA ARG A 194 -19.31 9.41 14.70
C ARG A 194 -18.90 10.23 13.48
N ARG A 195 -19.03 11.55 13.51
CA ARG A 195 -18.58 12.42 12.41
C ARG A 195 -17.08 12.32 12.14
N GLU A 196 -16.27 12.14 13.18
CA GLU A 196 -14.85 11.90 12.99
C GLU A 196 -14.63 10.55 12.29
N LEU A 197 -15.27 9.48 12.77
CA LEU A 197 -15.18 8.15 12.14
C LEU A 197 -15.70 8.15 10.70
N ASP A 198 -16.79 8.86 10.41
CA ASP A 198 -17.32 9.07 9.06
C ASP A 198 -16.27 9.70 8.14
N ARG A 199 -15.56 10.73 8.64
CA ARG A 199 -14.49 11.37 7.89
C ARG A 199 -13.35 10.40 7.60
N LEU A 200 -12.92 9.60 8.58
CA LEU A 200 -11.84 8.61 8.38
C LEU A 200 -12.20 7.56 7.35
N VAL A 201 -13.43 7.04 7.42
CA VAL A 201 -13.95 6.08 6.45
C VAL A 201 -14.08 6.72 5.07
N GLN A 202 -14.54 7.97 4.99
CA GLN A 202 -14.63 8.71 3.74
C GLN A 202 -13.26 8.97 3.11
N GLU A 203 -12.25 9.30 3.92
CA GLU A 203 -10.88 9.55 3.46
C GLU A 203 -10.19 8.26 3.01
N THR A 204 -10.43 7.14 3.70
CA THR A 204 -9.80 5.85 3.39
C THR A 204 -10.52 5.11 2.27
N TYR A 205 -11.85 4.99 2.36
CA TYR A 205 -12.68 4.13 1.51
C TYR A 205 -13.66 4.87 0.61
N GLY A 206 -13.75 6.20 0.70
CA GLY A 206 -14.63 7.02 -0.13
C GLY A 206 -16.12 6.94 0.24
N SER A 207 -16.57 5.98 1.04
CA SER A 207 -17.89 5.98 1.68
C SER A 207 -18.01 4.88 2.75
N MET A 208 -18.95 5.07 3.68
CA MET A 208 -19.33 4.05 4.67
C MET A 208 -19.91 2.78 4.03
N GLU A 209 -20.67 2.94 2.95
CA GLU A 209 -21.21 1.82 2.19
C GLU A 209 -20.10 0.97 1.57
N ASN A 210 -19.09 1.62 0.98
CA ASN A 210 -17.96 0.91 0.41
C ASN A 210 -17.16 0.18 1.48
N PHE A 211 -16.88 0.83 2.62
CA PHE A 211 -16.22 0.18 3.77
C PHE A 211 -16.99 -1.05 4.28
N LYS A 212 -18.31 -0.93 4.41
CA LYS A 212 -19.18 -2.05 4.83
C LYS A 212 -19.08 -3.24 3.88
N ASN A 213 -19.06 -2.96 2.58
CA ASN A 213 -19.09 -3.94 1.51
C ASN A 213 -17.68 -4.47 1.12
N LEU A 214 -16.61 -4.08 1.82
CA LEU A 214 -15.28 -4.59 1.54
C LEU A 214 -15.21 -6.12 1.64
N GLU A 215 -14.82 -6.73 0.52
CA GLU A 215 -14.52 -8.16 0.42
C GLU A 215 -13.05 -8.48 0.72
N TRP A 216 -12.16 -7.51 0.48
CA TRP A 216 -10.73 -7.62 0.72
C TRP A 216 -10.21 -6.34 1.37
N GLY A 217 -9.38 -6.48 2.40
CA GLY A 217 -8.57 -5.37 2.91
C GLY A 217 -7.26 -5.30 2.14
N LEU A 218 -6.85 -4.10 1.72
CA LEU A 218 -5.52 -3.87 1.15
C LEU A 218 -4.73 -3.00 2.12
N ILE A 219 -3.58 -3.50 2.59
CA ILE A 219 -2.70 -2.75 3.48
C ILE A 219 -1.26 -2.75 2.97
N SER A 220 -0.53 -1.66 3.19
CA SER A 220 0.92 -1.64 3.06
C SER A 220 1.61 -1.53 4.42
N TRP A 221 2.83 -2.05 4.45
CA TRP A 221 3.74 -1.97 5.59
C TRP A 221 5.18 -1.88 5.08
N THR A 222 6.05 -1.23 5.83
CA THR A 222 7.49 -1.19 5.53
C THR A 222 8.27 -1.44 6.82
N ALA A 223 9.47 -2.02 6.73
CA ALA A 223 10.24 -2.38 7.92
C ALA A 223 10.75 -1.18 8.74
N TRP A 224 10.76 0.03 8.17
CA TRP A 224 11.24 1.25 8.83
C TRP A 224 10.13 2.21 9.26
N ASP A 225 8.94 2.07 8.68
CA ASP A 225 7.74 2.78 9.09
C ASP A 225 6.80 1.73 9.66
N PHE A 226 6.79 1.60 10.99
CA PHE A 226 5.93 0.66 11.74
C PHE A 226 4.43 0.96 11.59
N THR A 227 4.06 1.88 10.70
CA THR A 227 2.71 2.21 10.34
C THR A 227 2.16 1.26 9.29
N VAL A 228 0.93 0.78 9.52
CA VAL A 228 0.12 0.11 8.51
C VAL A 228 -0.76 1.15 7.81
N TYR A 229 -0.74 1.15 6.47
CA TYR A 229 -1.57 2.05 5.65
C TYR A 229 -2.64 1.25 4.92
N PRO A 230 -3.93 1.46 5.20
CA PRO A 230 -5.02 0.84 4.46
C PRO A 230 -5.33 1.60 3.16
N PHE A 231 -5.78 0.86 2.15
CA PHE A 231 -6.15 1.40 0.84
C PHE A 231 -7.52 0.88 0.40
N ASN A 232 -8.22 1.68 -0.40
CA ASN A 232 -9.45 1.28 -1.07
C ASN A 232 -9.17 0.51 -2.37
N GLY A 233 -8.53 -0.65 -2.24
CA GLY A 233 -8.13 -1.47 -3.38
C GLY A 233 -6.88 -0.96 -4.11
N ILE A 234 -6.50 -1.70 -5.15
CA ILE A 234 -5.28 -1.51 -5.93
C ILE A 234 -5.33 -0.19 -6.69
N GLN A 235 -6.49 0.22 -7.20
CA GLN A 235 -6.59 1.49 -7.90
C GLN A 235 -6.26 2.68 -6.99
N ASP A 236 -6.73 2.66 -5.74
CA ASP A 236 -6.41 3.70 -4.76
C ASP A 236 -4.93 3.70 -4.40
N PHE A 237 -4.35 2.52 -4.13
CA PHE A 237 -2.92 2.35 -3.91
C PHE A 237 -2.08 2.94 -5.06
N LEU A 238 -2.42 2.61 -6.31
CA LEU A 238 -1.72 3.12 -7.49
C LEU A 238 -1.90 4.63 -7.68
N GLU A 239 -3.06 5.20 -7.35
CA GLU A 239 -3.24 6.65 -7.34
C GLU A 239 -2.30 7.32 -6.33
N GLN A 240 -2.23 6.79 -5.11
CA GLN A 240 -1.35 7.33 -4.08
C GLN A 240 0.13 7.21 -4.47
N MET A 241 0.55 6.07 -5.04
CA MET A 241 1.92 5.88 -5.56
C MET A 241 2.24 6.78 -6.77
N ALA A 242 1.27 7.02 -7.66
CA ALA A 242 1.43 7.96 -8.77
C ALA A 242 1.65 9.41 -8.28
N GLU A 243 1.08 9.78 -7.13
CA GLU A 243 1.32 11.08 -6.50
C GLU A 243 2.63 11.11 -5.72
N ALA A 244 2.93 10.04 -4.97
CA ALA A 244 4.14 9.92 -4.18
C ALA A 244 5.41 9.96 -5.07
N SER A 245 5.39 9.25 -6.20
CA SER A 245 6.47 9.22 -7.20
C SER A 245 6.78 10.56 -7.87
N LEU A 246 5.91 11.58 -7.74
CA LEU A 246 6.22 12.94 -8.22
C LEU A 246 7.23 13.67 -7.35
N ARG A 247 7.44 13.22 -6.10
CA ARG A 247 8.37 13.89 -5.20
C ARG A 247 9.76 13.78 -5.80
N GLN A 248 10.45 14.91 -5.86
CA GLN A 248 11.86 14.95 -6.24
C GLN A 248 12.70 14.94 -4.96
N GLU A 249 13.90 14.38 -5.04
CA GLU A 249 14.90 14.57 -4.00
C GLU A 249 15.00 16.05 -3.64
N ARG A 250 15.10 16.32 -2.35
CA ARG A 250 15.53 17.62 -1.85
C ARG A 250 16.75 17.39 -0.96
N PRO A 251 17.82 18.18 -1.10
CA PRO A 251 19.05 17.99 -0.33
C PRO A 251 18.89 18.01 1.20
N TRP A 252 17.78 18.57 1.71
CA TRP A 252 17.47 18.64 3.14
C TRP A 252 16.48 17.57 3.62
N LEU A 253 15.94 16.75 2.72
CA LEU A 253 15.26 15.53 3.11
C LEU A 253 16.35 14.50 3.41
N ASN A 254 16.41 14.01 4.64
CA ASN A 254 17.25 12.87 5.00
C ASN A 254 16.67 11.61 4.32
N MET A 255 16.86 11.50 3.01
CA MET A 255 16.62 10.26 2.29
C MET A 255 17.74 9.31 2.69
N PHE A 256 17.37 8.13 3.14
CA PHE A 256 18.31 7.09 3.52
C PHE A 256 17.73 5.78 3.03
N GLU A 257 18.58 4.88 2.56
CA GLU A 257 18.11 3.52 2.34
C GLU A 257 18.16 2.77 3.68
N PRO A 258 17.01 2.31 4.22
CA PRO A 258 16.90 1.78 5.58
C PRO A 258 17.90 0.68 5.92
N ARG A 259 18.29 -0.12 4.93
CA ARG A 259 19.22 -1.24 5.07
C ARG A 259 20.70 -0.87 4.92
N PHE A 260 21.00 0.25 4.24
CA PHE A 260 22.38 0.61 3.87
C PHE A 260 22.86 1.91 4.50
N ARG A 261 22.18 2.39 5.56
CA ARG A 261 22.60 3.57 6.30
C ARG A 261 23.98 3.33 6.94
N LYS A 262 25.05 3.74 6.26
CA LYS A 262 26.36 3.89 6.91
C LYS A 262 26.31 5.11 7.82
N LEU A 263 26.66 4.91 9.08
CA LEU A 263 27.10 6.01 9.94
C LEU A 263 28.26 6.71 9.23
N ALA A 264 28.17 8.03 9.07
CA ALA A 264 29.33 8.81 8.65
C ALA A 264 30.45 8.49 9.64
N ASN A 265 31.53 7.87 9.15
CA ASN A 265 32.65 7.26 9.88
C ASN A 265 32.50 5.75 10.15
N ALA A 266 32.73 4.95 9.10
CA ALA A 266 33.34 3.63 9.19
C ALA A 266 34.49 3.55 8.18
#